data_AF-A0A960M703-F1
#
_entry.id   AF-A0A960M703-F1
#
_cell.length_a   1.000
_cell.length_b   1.000
_cell.length_c   1.000
_cell.angle_alpha   90.00
_cell.angle_beta   90.00
_cell.angle_gamma   90.00
#
_symmetry.space_group_name_H-M   'P 1'
#
loop_
_entity.id
_entity.type
_entity.pdbx_description
1 polymer ?
#
loop_
_entity_poly.entity_id
_entity_poly.type
_entity_poly.pdbx_seq_one_letter_code
_entity_poly.pdbx_strand_id
1 'polypeptide(L)' 'MARFLSMMTYFLTNFYSLSDIPVDQSMHPISSEWICSRCRHGNPGSVPMCEYCGKAK' A
#
# COMPACT_ATOMS: atom_id res chain seq x y z
N MET A 1 48.83 4.51 -12.29
CA MET A 1 47.66 3.68 -12.67
C MET A 1 46.87 3.24 -11.43
N ALA A 2 46.36 4.14 -10.58
CA ALA A 2 45.67 3.72 -9.35
C ALA A 2 44.70 4.78 -8.77
N ARG A 3 44.16 5.68 -9.58
CA ARG A 3 43.13 6.65 -9.13
C ARG A 3 41.82 6.59 -9.90
N PHE A 4 41.71 5.70 -10.89
CA PHE A 4 40.47 5.48 -11.63
C PHE A 4 39.58 4.38 -11.05
N LEU A 5 40.08 3.57 -10.13
CA LEU A 5 39.32 2.47 -9.52
C LEU A 5 38.46 2.90 -8.33
N SER A 6 38.62 4.13 -7.83
CA SER A 6 37.88 4.58 -6.65
C SER A 6 36.52 5.19 -6.99
N MET A 7 36.35 5.85 -8.15
CA MET A 7 35.05 6.44 -8.52
C MET A 7 34.02 5.40 -8.97
N MET A 8 34.45 4.27 -9.56
CA MET A 8 33.56 3.20 -10.02
C MET A 8 32.88 2.44 -8.88
N THR A 9 33.48 2.39 -7.68
CA THR A 9 32.90 1.68 -6.54
C THR A 9 31.89 2.53 -5.77
N TYR A 10 32.09 3.86 -5.68
CA TYR A 10 31.12 4.75 -5.02
C TYR A 10 29.76 4.75 -5.70
N PHE A 11 29.72 4.67 -7.04
CA PHE A 11 28.46 4.58 -7.77
C PHE A 11 27.78 3.22 -7.62
N LEU A 12 28.55 2.14 -7.46
CA LEU A 12 27.98 0.80 -7.23
C LEU A 12 27.44 0.67 -5.80
N THR A 13 28.16 1.16 -4.77
CA THR A 13 27.69 1.05 -3.38
C THR A 13 26.49 1.93 -3.08
N ASN A 14 26.30 3.05 -3.80
CA ASN A 14 25.15 3.93 -3.62
C ASN A 14 23.84 3.30 -4.13
N PHE A 15 23.91 2.36 -5.07
CA PHE A 15 22.71 1.71 -5.62
C PHE A 15 22.21 0.54 -4.76
N TYR A 16 23.07 -0.06 -3.94
CA TYR A 16 22.72 -1.24 -3.12
C TYR A 16 22.12 -0.90 -1.74
N SER A 17 22.09 0.37 -1.31
CA SER A 17 21.58 0.73 0.03
C SER A 17 20.06 0.97 0.12
N LEU A 18 19.30 0.73 -0.94
CA LEU A 18 17.83 0.87 -0.95
C LEU A 18 17.10 -0.48 -1.09
N SER A 19 17.84 -1.59 -1.13
CA SER A 19 17.30 -2.94 -1.30
C SER A 19 16.71 -3.55 -0.02
N ASP A 20 17.01 -2.99 1.14
CA ASP A 20 16.74 -3.60 2.45
C ASP A 20 15.57 -2.96 3.21
N ILE A 21 14.68 -2.23 2.55
CA ILE A 21 13.39 -1.87 3.17
C ILE A 21 12.53 -3.13 3.12
N PRO A 22 12.26 -3.83 4.24
CA PRO A 22 11.22 -4.84 4.24
C PRO A 22 9.92 -4.12 3.93
N VAL A 23 9.45 -4.26 2.69
CA VAL A 23 8.09 -3.87 2.34
C VAL A 23 7.22 -4.79 3.19
N ASP A 24 6.67 -4.24 4.26
CA ASP A 24 5.62 -4.87 5.03
C ASP A 24 4.43 -5.04 4.08
N GLN A 25 4.43 -6.18 3.39
CA GLN A 25 3.32 -6.64 2.58
C GLN A 25 2.25 -7.23 3.51
N SER A 26 1.87 -6.49 4.56
CA SER A 26 0.51 -6.61 5.08
C SER A 26 -0.42 -6.06 4.00
N MET A 27 -0.58 -6.85 2.94
CA MET A 27 -1.61 -6.69 1.94
C MET A 27 -2.92 -7.02 2.65
N HIS A 28 -3.33 -6.11 3.55
CA HIS A 28 -4.65 -6.11 4.11
C HIS A 28 -5.59 -6.10 2.91
N PRO A 29 -6.48 -7.10 2.78
CA PRO A 29 -7.48 -7.06 1.72
C PRO A 29 -8.15 -5.70 1.88
N ILE A 30 -8.03 -4.85 0.85
CA ILE A 30 -8.67 -3.53 0.83
C ILE A 30 -10.15 -3.84 1.02
N SER A 31 -10.62 -3.72 2.26
CA SER A 31 -12.02 -3.99 2.59
C SER A 31 -12.80 -3.02 1.74
N SER A 32 -13.48 -3.52 0.71
CA SER A 32 -14.06 -2.67 -0.32
C SER A 32 -15.27 -1.94 0.25
N GLU A 33 -15.03 -0.83 0.93
CA GLU A 33 -16.05 0.04 1.50
C GLU A 33 -17.06 0.44 0.42
N TRP A 34 -18.32 0.61 0.83
CA TRP A 34 -19.38 1.06 -0.07
C TRP A 34 -20.25 2.13 0.57
N ILE A 35 -20.65 3.10 -0.24
CA ILE A 35 -21.49 4.21 0.18
C ILE A 35 -22.95 3.83 -0.05
N CYS A 36 -23.77 3.88 0.99
CA CYS A 36 -25.18 3.56 0.88
C CYS A 36 -25.91 4.50 -0.08
N SER A 37 -26.56 3.94 -1.10
CA SER A 37 -27.33 4.71 -2.08
C SER A 37 -28.55 5.44 -1.50
N ARG A 38 -29.06 5.03 -0.33
CA ARG A 38 -30.21 5.66 0.33
C ARG A 38 -29.84 6.74 1.34
N CYS A 39 -28.91 6.45 2.25
CA CYS A 39 -28.57 7.35 3.35
C CYS A 39 -27.14 7.90 3.30
N ARG A 40 -26.36 7.55 2.27
CA ARG A 40 -24.96 7.99 2.06
C ARG A 40 -23.96 7.61 3.17
N HIS A 41 -24.36 6.74 4.09
CA HIS A 41 -23.45 6.18 5.11
C HIS A 41 -22.39 5.29 4.46
N GLY A 42 -21.14 5.38 4.92
CA GLY A 42 -20.05 4.48 4.51
C GLY A 42 -20.15 3.17 5.27
N ASN A 43 -20.14 2.04 4.55
CA ASN A 43 -20.26 0.71 5.14
C ASN A 43 -19.05 -0.15 4.76
N PRO A 44 -18.62 -1.07 5.63
CA PRO A 44 -17.53 -1.99 5.31
C PRO A 44 -17.90 -2.92 4.15
N GLY A 45 -16.92 -3.33 3.36
CA GLY A 45 -17.14 -4.23 2.22
C GLY A 45 -17.64 -5.62 2.58
N SER A 46 -17.45 -6.03 3.84
CA SER A 46 -17.87 -7.31 4.39
C SER A 46 -19.38 -7.39 4.66
N VAL A 47 -20.09 -6.26 4.78
CA VAL A 47 -21.52 -6.26 5.12
C VAL A 47 -22.40 -6.06 3.89
N PRO A 48 -23.44 -6.89 3.69
CA PRO A 48 -24.37 -6.76 2.56
C PRO A 48 -25.48 -5.73 2.79
N MET A 49 -25.65 -5.26 4.04
CA MET A 49 -26.71 -4.33 4.46
C MET A 49 -26.11 -3.10 5.13
N CYS A 50 -26.76 -1.95 4.94
CA CYS A 50 -26.34 -0.69 5.55
C CYS A 50 -26.59 -0.73 7.06
N GLU A 51 -25.55 -0.50 7.86
CA GLU A 51 -25.63 -0.52 9.33
C GLU A 51 -26.51 0.62 9.87
N TYR A 52 -26.68 1.70 9.10
CA TYR A 52 -27.49 2.85 9.51
C TYR A 52 -28.98 2.73 9.13
N CYS A 53 -29.28 2.30 7.90
CA CYS A 53 -30.67 2.32 7.38
C CYS A 53 -31.23 0.96 6.95
N GLY A 54 -30.45 -0.12 7.07
CA GLY A 54 -30.85 -1.48 6.71
C GLY A 54 -31.02 -1.74 5.21
N LYS A 55 -30.82 -0.77 4.32
CA LYS A 55 -30.87 -1.01 2.87
C LYS A 55 -29.71 -1.91 2.45
N ALA A 56 -29.98 -2.91 1.61
CA ALA A 56 -28.93 -3.68 0.92
C ALA A 56 -28.01 -2.78 0.08
N LYS A 57 -26.78 -3.27 -0.15
CA LYS A 57 -25.75 -2.64 -0.98
C LYS A 57 -26.32 -1.96 -2.24
#